data_AF-A0AAJ2X8J7-F1
#
_entry.id   AF-A0AAJ2X8J7-F1
#
_cell.length_a   1.000
_cell.length_b   1.000
_cell.length_c   1.000
_cell.angle_alpha   90.00
_cell.angle_beta   90.00
_cell.angle_gamma   90.00
#
_symmetry.space_group_name_H-M   'P 1'
#
loop_
_entity.id
_entity.type
_entity.pdbx_description
1 polymer ?
#
loop_
_entity_poly.entity_id
_entity_poly.type
_entity_poly.pdbx_seq_one_letter_code
_entity_poly.pdbx_strand_id
1 'polypeptide(L)'
;MAEQASSFTDRLAARFAGAQISVVQPRGEVTLEVAAAQWHATCLALRDELGFEQLSDLCGVDYLGYGSDEWDTADVSSQGFSRGVEGKALGRFAWGEFPSQESSNGAQPQQLPTQRFAVVAQLISYQHNQRLRVRCYAPDEQVPVVASLTDIWPGVNWFEREAFDLFGIVFDGHPDLRRILTDYGFVGHPFRKDFPLIGNVEVRYDDERKRVVYEPVTSVEPRVGVPRVIRDDARYETAAGEVGKSETAK
;
A
#
# COMPACT_ATOMS: atom_id res chain seq x y z
N MET A 1 -30.66 0.21 -15.69
CA MET A 1 -30.61 -1.23 -15.35
C MET A 1 -29.19 -1.53 -14.94
N ALA A 2 -28.96 -2.07 -13.74
CA ALA A 2 -27.61 -2.37 -13.27
C ALA A 2 -27.04 -3.56 -14.05
N GLU A 3 -25.95 -3.35 -14.77
CA GLU A 3 -25.19 -4.42 -15.41
C GLU A 3 -24.67 -5.37 -14.31
N GLN A 4 -24.86 -6.69 -14.47
CA GLN A 4 -24.38 -7.67 -13.49
C GLN A 4 -22.85 -7.66 -13.47
N ALA A 5 -22.23 -7.79 -12.28
CA ALA A 5 -20.78 -7.71 -12.10
C ALA A 5 -19.98 -8.68 -13.00
N SER A 6 -20.55 -9.84 -13.33
CA SER A 6 -19.97 -10.80 -14.28
C SER A 6 -19.80 -10.22 -15.69
N SER A 7 -20.81 -9.52 -16.21
CA SER A 7 -20.75 -8.87 -17.53
C SER A 7 -19.64 -7.80 -17.59
N PHE A 8 -19.45 -7.06 -16.50
CA PHE A 8 -18.41 -6.04 -16.42
C PHE A 8 -17.00 -6.65 -16.35
N THR A 9 -16.79 -7.70 -15.55
CA THR A 9 -15.50 -8.39 -15.48
C THR A 9 -15.14 -9.08 -16.79
N ASP A 10 -16.13 -9.64 -17.50
CA ASP A 10 -15.92 -10.30 -18.79
C ASP A 10 -15.48 -9.29 -19.86
N ARG A 11 -16.07 -8.08 -19.86
CA ARG A 11 -15.65 -6.98 -20.74
C ARG A 11 -14.21 -6.53 -20.47
N LEU A 12 -13.84 -6.41 -19.19
CA LEU A 12 -12.46 -6.09 -18.81
C LEU A 12 -11.48 -7.18 -19.25
N ALA A 13 -11.84 -8.45 -19.02
CA ALA A 13 -11.00 -9.60 -19.40
C ALA A 13 -10.82 -9.68 -20.92
N ALA A 14 -11.87 -9.40 -21.70
CA ALA A 14 -11.80 -9.37 -23.15
C ALA A 14 -10.91 -8.23 -23.68
N ARG A 15 -10.95 -7.06 -23.05
CA ARG A 15 -10.21 -5.87 -23.51
C ARG A 15 -8.73 -5.85 -23.08
N PHE A 16 -8.43 -6.37 -21.91
CA PHE A 16 -7.10 -6.31 -21.30
C PHE A 16 -6.52 -7.70 -21.13
N ALA A 17 -6.23 -8.36 -22.26
CA ALA A 17 -5.59 -9.67 -22.28
C ALA A 17 -4.21 -9.61 -21.59
N GLY A 18 -4.07 -10.29 -20.45
CA GLY A 18 -2.85 -10.30 -19.63
C GLY A 18 -2.94 -9.51 -18.33
N ALA A 19 -4.01 -8.74 -18.11
CA ALA A 19 -4.28 -8.13 -16.82
C ALA A 19 -4.91 -9.16 -15.86
N GLN A 20 -4.55 -9.11 -14.58
CA GLN A 20 -5.15 -9.94 -13.56
C GLN A 20 -6.38 -9.23 -12.99
N ILE A 21 -7.55 -9.87 -13.05
CA ILE A 21 -8.79 -9.34 -12.50
C ILE A 21 -9.12 -10.11 -11.24
N SER A 22 -9.37 -9.39 -10.14
CA SER A 22 -9.89 -9.96 -8.91
C SER A 22 -11.16 -9.26 -8.47
N VAL A 23 -12.09 -10.03 -7.91
CA VAL A 23 -13.35 -9.52 -7.36
C VAL A 23 -13.38 -9.85 -5.87
N VAL A 24 -13.37 -8.82 -5.03
CA VAL A 24 -13.39 -8.99 -3.58
C VAL A 24 -14.83 -9.11 -3.10
N GLN A 25 -15.18 -10.31 -2.64
CA GLN A 25 -16.47 -10.61 -2.03
C GLN A 25 -16.48 -10.27 -0.53
N PRO A 26 -17.64 -9.95 0.08
CA PRO A 26 -19.00 -9.97 -0.50
C PRO A 26 -19.39 -8.67 -1.23
N ARG A 27 -18.52 -7.66 -1.26
CA ARG A 27 -18.85 -6.31 -1.77
C ARG A 27 -18.81 -6.19 -3.30
N GLY A 28 -18.27 -7.19 -4.00
CA GLY A 28 -18.13 -7.18 -5.45
C GLY A 28 -17.15 -6.11 -5.95
N GLU A 29 -16.17 -5.69 -5.14
CA GLU A 29 -15.19 -4.68 -5.54
C GLU A 29 -14.23 -5.29 -6.58
N VAL A 30 -14.19 -4.70 -7.78
CA VAL A 30 -13.36 -5.18 -8.88
C VAL A 30 -12.00 -4.48 -8.85
N THR A 31 -10.93 -5.27 -8.85
CA THR A 31 -9.55 -4.81 -9.00
C THR A 31 -8.97 -5.34 -10.30
N LEU A 32 -8.47 -4.44 -11.14
CA LEU A 32 -7.72 -4.72 -12.35
C LEU A 32 -6.24 -4.47 -12.06
N GLU A 33 -5.43 -5.52 -12.06
CA GLU A 33 -3.99 -5.43 -11.90
C GLU A 33 -3.30 -5.48 -13.26
N VAL A 34 -2.44 -4.50 -13.52
CA VAL A 34 -1.73 -4.33 -14.79
C VAL A 34 -0.24 -4.15 -14.57
N ALA A 35 0.55 -4.59 -15.55
CA ALA A 35 1.97 -4.34 -15.56
C ALA A 35 2.28 -2.84 -15.78
N ALA A 36 3.38 -2.35 -15.20
CA ALA A 36 3.80 -0.95 -15.34
C ALA A 36 3.91 -0.48 -16.80
N ALA A 37 4.37 -1.34 -17.70
CA ALA A 37 4.47 -1.04 -19.13
C ALA A 37 3.11 -0.80 -19.81
N GLN A 38 2.03 -1.35 -19.25
CA GLN A 38 0.66 -1.25 -19.77
C GLN A 38 -0.20 -0.26 -18.98
N TRP A 39 0.31 0.30 -17.88
CA TRP A 39 -0.43 1.16 -16.96
C TRP A 39 -1.12 2.33 -17.66
N HIS A 40 -0.34 3.17 -18.34
CA HIS A 40 -0.86 4.37 -19.01
C HIS A 40 -1.87 4.02 -20.11
N ALA A 41 -1.51 3.09 -21.00
CA ALA A 41 -2.38 2.65 -22.09
C ALA A 41 -3.70 2.03 -21.60
N THR A 42 -3.66 1.30 -20.48
CA THR A 42 -4.86 0.73 -19.83
C THR A 42 -5.74 1.86 -19.29
N CYS A 43 -5.16 2.80 -18.55
CA CYS A 43 -5.89 3.95 -18.00
C CYS A 43 -6.53 4.81 -19.11
N LEU A 44 -5.82 5.02 -20.22
CA LEU A 44 -6.33 5.75 -21.37
C LEU A 44 -7.54 5.03 -21.99
N ALA A 45 -7.43 3.71 -22.22
CA ALA A 45 -8.53 2.90 -22.74
C ALA A 45 -9.72 2.84 -21.76
N LEU A 46 -9.47 2.81 -20.45
CA LEU A 46 -10.53 2.87 -19.44
C LEU A 46 -11.32 4.17 -19.51
N ARG A 47 -10.65 5.32 -19.69
CA ARG A 47 -11.31 6.61 -19.88
C ARG A 47 -12.08 6.66 -21.21
N ASP A 48 -11.43 6.33 -22.32
CA ASP A 48 -11.92 6.60 -23.67
C ASP A 48 -12.93 5.56 -24.17
N GLU A 49 -12.74 4.28 -23.84
CA GLU A 49 -13.57 3.17 -24.36
C GLU A 49 -14.62 2.69 -23.35
N LEU A 50 -14.29 2.71 -22.06
CA LEU A 50 -15.15 2.16 -20.99
C LEU A 50 -15.81 3.24 -20.13
N GLY A 51 -15.56 4.52 -20.43
CA GLY A 51 -16.28 5.64 -19.82
C GLY A 51 -15.94 5.85 -18.34
N PHE A 52 -14.69 5.65 -17.93
CA PHE A 52 -14.23 6.06 -16.60
C PHE A 52 -13.79 7.54 -16.62
N GLU A 53 -14.75 8.45 -16.41
CA GLU A 53 -14.51 9.88 -16.60
C GLU A 53 -13.71 10.51 -15.46
N GLN A 54 -13.73 9.91 -14.26
CA GLN A 54 -13.05 10.47 -13.10
C GLN A 54 -12.14 9.45 -12.42
N LEU A 55 -10.91 9.88 -12.15
CA LEU A 55 -10.05 9.28 -11.14
C LEU A 55 -10.30 9.99 -9.79
N SER A 56 -10.79 9.22 -8.82
CA SER A 56 -11.19 9.72 -7.50
C SER A 56 -10.04 9.83 -6.52
N ASP A 57 -9.12 8.87 -6.56
CA ASP A 57 -7.95 8.80 -5.68
C ASP A 57 -6.80 8.04 -6.37
N LEU A 58 -5.57 8.45 -6.07
CA LEU A 58 -4.37 7.70 -6.43
C LEU A 58 -3.46 7.62 -5.19
N CYS A 59 -3.13 6.40 -4.78
CA CYS A 59 -2.30 6.16 -3.62
C CYS A 59 -1.14 5.21 -3.92
N GLY A 60 -0.01 5.48 -3.27
CA GLY A 60 1.10 4.54 -3.17
C GLY A 60 0.85 3.50 -2.08
N VAL A 61 1.36 2.29 -2.27
CA VAL A 61 1.32 1.21 -1.29
C VAL A 61 2.71 0.58 -1.19
N ASP A 62 3.19 0.39 0.03
CA ASP A 62 4.42 -0.35 0.34
C ASP A 62 4.06 -1.74 0.88
N TYR A 63 4.43 -2.77 0.12
CA TYR A 63 4.20 -4.19 0.41
C TYR A 63 5.33 -4.83 1.24
N LEU A 64 6.29 -4.06 1.76
CA LEU A 64 7.29 -4.60 2.68
C LEU A 64 6.62 -5.24 3.91
N GLY A 65 6.91 -6.52 4.13
CA GLY A 65 6.27 -7.32 5.19
C GLY A 65 4.79 -7.59 4.95
N TYR A 66 4.30 -7.50 3.70
CA TYR A 66 2.98 -8.00 3.37
C TYR A 66 2.91 -9.52 3.54
N GLY A 67 1.85 -10.02 4.17
CA GLY A 67 1.70 -11.44 4.48
C GLY A 67 2.55 -11.96 5.64
N SER A 68 3.44 -11.17 6.24
CA SER A 68 4.19 -11.57 7.44
C SER A 68 3.47 -11.17 8.72
N ASP A 69 3.37 -12.10 9.67
CA ASP A 69 2.98 -11.86 11.06
C ASP A 69 4.21 -11.61 11.94
N GLU A 70 3.97 -10.94 13.07
CA GLU A 70 4.99 -10.72 14.11
C GLU A 70 4.90 -11.77 15.23
N TRP A 71 3.88 -12.62 15.17
CA TRP A 71 3.58 -13.62 16.18
C TRP A 71 3.65 -15.00 15.55
N ASP A 72 4.78 -15.67 15.73
CA ASP A 72 4.94 -17.05 15.28
C ASP A 72 4.05 -17.97 16.15
N THR A 73 3.07 -18.62 15.53
CA THR A 73 2.21 -19.63 16.17
C THR A 73 2.60 -21.06 15.80
N ALA A 74 3.57 -21.24 14.89
CA ALA A 74 3.97 -22.53 14.36
C ALA A 74 5.06 -23.19 15.21
N ASP A 75 6.09 -22.44 15.62
CA ASP A 75 7.25 -22.97 16.36
C ASP A 75 7.31 -22.47 17.81
N VAL A 76 6.32 -22.86 18.62
CA VAL A 76 6.32 -22.54 20.06
C VAL A 76 7.37 -23.39 20.79
N SER A 77 8.48 -22.79 21.20
CA SER A 77 9.45 -23.49 22.06
C SER A 77 8.83 -23.83 23.42
N SER A 78 9.06 -25.06 23.90
CA SER A 78 8.53 -25.56 25.18
C SER A 78 9.35 -25.10 26.41
N GLN A 79 10.33 -24.22 26.20
CA GLN A 79 11.31 -23.78 27.20
C GLN A 79 11.47 -22.25 27.11
N GLY A 80 10.47 -21.50 27.57
CA GLY A 80 10.58 -20.04 27.61
C GLY A 80 9.27 -19.36 28.01
N PHE A 81 9.37 -18.29 28.82
CA PHE A 81 8.25 -17.39 29.11
C PHE A 81 8.22 -16.16 28.17
N SER A 82 9.09 -16.11 27.15
CA SER A 82 9.03 -15.07 26.12
C SER A 82 7.81 -15.32 25.25
N ARG A 83 6.83 -14.43 25.37
CA ARG A 83 5.63 -14.40 24.55
C ARG A 83 6.03 -14.11 23.09
N GLY A 84 6.26 -15.15 22.29
CA GLY A 84 6.07 -15.29 20.83
C GLY A 84 6.29 -14.11 19.86
N VAL A 85 6.95 -13.04 20.26
CA VAL A 85 7.27 -11.86 19.44
C VAL A 85 8.78 -11.88 19.24
N GLU A 86 9.20 -12.30 18.06
CA GLU A 86 10.60 -12.47 17.69
C GLU A 86 10.97 -11.45 16.59
N GLY A 87 12.14 -10.83 16.70
CA GLY A 87 12.66 -9.81 15.76
C GLY A 87 12.24 -8.34 15.97
N LYS A 88 12.93 -7.43 15.26
CA LYS A 88 12.58 -6.00 15.15
C LYS A 88 11.59 -5.80 14.00
N ALA A 89 10.31 -5.92 14.34
CA ALA A 89 9.23 -5.75 13.37
C ALA A 89 9.12 -4.33 12.79
N LEU A 90 8.27 -4.19 11.76
CA LEU A 90 7.95 -2.95 11.07
C LEU A 90 7.64 -1.81 12.07
N GLY A 91 8.45 -0.75 12.07
CA GLY A 91 8.29 0.41 12.95
C GLY A 91 8.81 0.26 14.38
N ARG A 92 9.45 -0.87 14.73
CA ARG A 92 10.11 -1.12 16.04
C ARG A 92 11.64 -1.02 15.98
N PHE A 93 12.18 -0.26 15.04
CA PHE A 93 13.61 -0.10 14.85
C PHE A 93 14.01 1.38 15.01
N ALA A 94 15.22 1.61 15.51
CA ALA A 94 15.76 2.95 15.70
C ALA A 94 16.36 3.49 14.39
N TRP A 95 16.75 4.76 14.40
CA TRP A 95 17.47 5.35 13.27
C TRP A 95 18.77 4.58 12.97
N GLY A 96 18.97 4.21 11.70
CA GLY A 96 20.12 3.42 11.24
C GLY A 96 19.95 1.90 11.34
N GLU A 97 18.79 1.43 11.83
CA GLU A 97 18.43 0.02 11.89
C GLU A 97 17.42 -0.33 10.78
N PHE A 98 17.41 -1.59 10.37
CA PHE A 98 16.51 -2.11 9.33
C PHE A 98 15.60 -3.20 9.91
N PRO A 99 14.41 -3.42 9.33
CA PRO A 99 13.56 -4.56 9.68
C PRO A 99 14.34 -5.88 9.57
N SER A 100 14.29 -6.68 10.63
CA SER A 100 14.99 -7.96 10.71
C SER A 100 14.05 -9.05 11.21
N GLN A 101 14.10 -10.22 10.59
CA GLN A 101 13.43 -11.42 11.06
C GLN A 101 14.40 -12.28 11.87
N GLU A 102 13.97 -12.82 13.00
CA GLU A 102 14.74 -13.83 13.73
C GLU A 102 14.58 -15.19 13.04
N SER A 103 15.71 -15.84 12.79
CA SER A 103 15.79 -17.22 12.30
C SER A 103 16.53 -18.06 13.34
N SER A 104 16.49 -19.40 13.22
CA SER A 104 17.27 -20.32 14.06
C SER A 104 18.78 -20.03 14.08
N ASN A 105 19.28 -19.27 13.09
CA ASN A 105 20.67 -18.82 12.96
C ASN A 105 20.90 -17.35 13.40
N GLY A 106 19.96 -16.72 14.12
CA GLY A 106 20.02 -15.33 14.59
C GLY A 106 19.19 -14.34 13.76
N ALA A 107 19.28 -13.04 14.09
CA ALA A 107 18.57 -11.98 13.37
C ALA A 107 19.14 -11.77 11.96
N GLN A 108 18.31 -12.01 10.93
CA GLN A 108 18.63 -11.78 9.54
C GLN A 108 17.82 -10.59 8.99
N PRO A 109 18.37 -9.80 8.04
CA PRO A 109 17.61 -8.75 7.37
C PRO A 109 16.35 -9.32 6.72
N GLN A 110 15.21 -8.63 6.84
CA GLN A 110 13.99 -9.09 6.20
C GLN A 110 14.14 -9.05 4.68
N GLN A 111 13.81 -10.17 4.01
CA GLN A 111 13.91 -10.24 2.56
C GLN A 111 12.95 -9.25 1.92
N LEU A 112 13.49 -8.42 1.02
CA LEU A 112 12.72 -7.42 0.29
C LEU A 112 11.83 -8.11 -0.75
N PRO A 113 10.54 -7.75 -0.85
CA PRO A 113 9.64 -8.32 -1.84
C PRO A 113 10.00 -7.81 -3.24
N THR A 114 9.92 -8.70 -4.25
CA THR A 114 10.21 -8.36 -5.66
C THR A 114 9.39 -7.20 -6.21
N GLN A 115 8.19 -6.97 -5.65
CA GLN A 115 7.28 -5.89 -6.04
C GLN A 115 6.85 -5.10 -4.79
N ARG A 116 7.79 -4.33 -4.24
CA ARG A 116 7.56 -3.58 -3.00
C ARG A 116 6.54 -2.46 -3.15
N PHE A 117 6.66 -1.64 -4.17
CA PHE A 117 5.79 -0.47 -4.34
C PHE A 117 4.70 -0.75 -5.36
N ALA A 118 3.47 -0.36 -5.03
CA ALA A 118 2.37 -0.33 -5.98
C ALA A 118 1.71 1.05 -5.99
N VAL A 119 1.18 1.41 -7.15
CA VAL A 119 0.26 2.54 -7.33
C VAL A 119 -1.13 1.98 -7.53
N VAL A 120 -2.09 2.53 -6.80
CA VAL A 120 -3.50 2.15 -6.89
C VAL A 120 -4.30 3.39 -7.29
N ALA A 121 -4.99 3.30 -8.42
CA ALA A 121 -5.92 4.32 -8.89
C ALA A 121 -7.37 3.85 -8.68
N GLN A 122 -8.19 4.70 -8.08
CA GLN A 122 -9.62 4.46 -7.92
C GLN A 122 -10.38 5.25 -8.99
N LEU A 123 -11.05 4.54 -9.91
CA LEU A 123 -11.79 5.12 -11.02
C LEU A 123 -13.29 5.03 -10.78
N ILE A 124 -14.01 6.05 -11.22
CA ILE A 124 -15.46 6.14 -11.16
C ILE A 124 -15.98 6.43 -12.57
N SER A 125 -16.96 5.63 -13.01
CA SER A 125 -17.77 5.90 -14.20
C SER A 125 -19.13 6.42 -13.77
N TYR A 126 -19.47 7.65 -14.18
CA TYR A 126 -20.76 8.26 -13.91
C TYR A 126 -21.86 7.72 -14.81
N GLN A 127 -21.54 7.47 -16.09
CA GLN A 127 -22.49 6.93 -17.08
C GLN A 127 -22.99 5.54 -16.69
N HIS A 128 -22.08 4.69 -16.20
CA HIS A 128 -22.40 3.31 -15.84
C HIS A 128 -22.61 3.11 -14.33
N ASN A 129 -22.37 4.14 -13.51
CA ASN A 129 -22.37 4.07 -12.05
C ASN A 129 -21.51 2.91 -11.52
N GLN A 130 -20.32 2.77 -12.11
CA GLN A 130 -19.37 1.69 -11.84
C GLN A 130 -18.11 2.25 -11.16
N ARG A 131 -17.49 1.44 -10.31
CA ARG A 131 -16.20 1.75 -9.68
C ARG A 131 -15.20 0.65 -10.03
N LEU A 132 -13.98 1.06 -10.33
CA LEU A 132 -12.90 0.14 -10.67
C LEU A 132 -11.64 0.56 -9.93
N ARG A 133 -10.98 -0.39 -9.27
CA ARG A 133 -9.64 -0.20 -8.73
C ARG A 133 -8.64 -0.70 -9.76
N VAL A 134 -7.70 0.14 -10.17
CA VAL A 134 -6.58 -0.27 -11.02
C VAL A 134 -5.32 -0.28 -10.18
N ARG A 135 -4.58 -1.38 -10.18
CA ARG A 135 -3.32 -1.53 -9.42
C ARG A 135 -2.18 -1.82 -10.38
N CYS A 136 -1.04 -1.18 -10.13
CA CYS A 136 0.20 -1.41 -10.86
C CYS A 136 1.37 -1.50 -9.89
N TYR A 137 2.20 -2.53 -10.01
CA TYR A 137 3.46 -2.62 -9.27
C TYR A 137 4.58 -1.90 -10.01
N ALA A 138 5.41 -1.17 -9.26
CA ALA A 138 6.63 -0.58 -9.79
C ALA A 138 7.65 -1.70 -10.13
N PRO A 139 8.38 -1.59 -11.26
CA PRO A 139 9.31 -2.62 -11.70
C PRO A 139 10.62 -2.65 -10.89
N ASP A 140 11.03 -1.51 -10.32
CA ASP A 140 12.23 -1.36 -9.51
C ASP A 140 11.84 -0.94 -8.08
N GLU A 141 12.54 -1.50 -7.11
CA GLU A 141 12.40 -1.16 -5.70
C GLU A 141 13.17 0.10 -5.31
N GLN A 142 14.38 0.29 -5.84
CA GLN A 142 15.26 1.38 -5.40
C GLN A 142 14.74 2.72 -5.91
N VAL A 143 14.32 2.73 -7.18
CA VAL A 143 13.73 3.89 -7.84
C VAL A 143 12.40 3.45 -8.47
N PRO A 144 11.30 3.41 -7.69
CA PRO A 144 10.01 3.01 -8.22
C PRO A 144 9.49 4.05 -9.20
N VAL A 145 9.55 3.75 -10.49
CA VAL A 145 9.07 4.61 -11.59
C VAL A 145 7.76 4.07 -12.17
N VAL A 146 6.76 4.94 -12.30
CA VAL A 146 5.46 4.66 -12.93
C VAL A 146 5.12 5.81 -13.87
N ALA A 147 4.37 5.58 -14.96
CA ALA A 147 3.94 6.66 -15.84
C ALA A 147 2.86 7.53 -15.15
N SER A 148 2.98 8.85 -15.31
CA SER A 148 1.97 9.82 -14.87
C SER A 148 0.65 9.64 -15.62
N LEU A 149 -0.46 9.91 -14.94
CA LEU A 149 -1.82 9.93 -15.49
C LEU A 149 -2.38 11.35 -15.62
N THR A 150 -1.54 12.38 -15.42
CA THR A 150 -1.97 13.79 -15.45
C THR A 150 -2.48 14.25 -16.81
N ASP A 151 -2.02 13.63 -17.90
CA ASP A 151 -2.52 13.85 -19.26
C ASP A 151 -3.91 13.22 -19.48
N ILE A 152 -4.22 12.16 -18.74
CA ILE A 152 -5.52 11.48 -18.81
C ILE A 152 -6.55 12.18 -17.91
N TRP A 153 -6.20 12.40 -16.64
CA TRP A 153 -7.01 13.08 -15.64
C TRP A 153 -6.19 14.19 -14.95
N PRO A 154 -6.41 15.47 -15.28
CA PRO A 154 -5.60 16.58 -14.74
C PRO A 154 -5.63 16.73 -13.22
N GLY A 155 -6.71 16.27 -12.56
CA GLY A 155 -6.86 16.31 -11.09
C GLY A 155 -5.86 15.41 -10.34
N VAL A 156 -5.20 14.49 -11.04
CA VAL A 156 -4.28 13.50 -10.45
C VAL A 156 -2.94 14.10 -10.01
N ASN A 157 -2.60 15.30 -10.50
CA ASN A 157 -1.33 15.97 -10.23
C ASN A 157 -0.99 16.01 -8.72
N TRP A 158 -1.97 16.33 -7.88
CA TRP A 158 -1.76 16.42 -6.43
C TRP A 158 -1.55 15.05 -5.79
N PHE A 159 -2.29 14.04 -6.22
CA PHE A 159 -2.17 12.67 -5.72
C PHE A 159 -0.83 12.02 -6.12
N GLU A 160 -0.35 12.28 -7.34
CA GLU A 160 0.98 11.83 -7.77
C GLU A 160 2.10 12.50 -6.96
N ARG A 161 1.96 13.79 -6.65
CA ARG A 161 2.90 14.50 -5.76
C ARG A 161 2.87 13.97 -4.33
N GLU A 162 1.69 13.63 -3.82
CA GLU A 162 1.52 13.02 -2.51
C GLU A 162 2.18 11.62 -2.46
N ALA A 163 1.92 10.77 -3.46
CA ALA A 163 2.53 9.46 -3.56
C ALA A 163 4.07 9.54 -3.70
N PHE A 164 4.58 10.54 -4.42
CA PHE A 164 6.01 10.84 -4.47
C PHE A 164 6.57 11.28 -3.11
N ASP A 165 5.89 12.16 -2.39
CA ASP A 165 6.37 12.66 -1.10
C ASP A 165 6.39 11.56 -0.01
N LEU A 166 5.30 10.79 0.06
CA LEU A 166 5.08 9.80 1.12
C LEU A 166 5.75 8.44 0.88
N PHE A 167 5.78 7.98 -0.37
CA PHE A 167 6.33 6.68 -0.76
C PHE A 167 7.55 6.77 -1.68
N GLY A 168 7.88 7.93 -2.24
CA GLY A 168 9.02 8.09 -3.15
C GLY A 168 8.81 7.45 -4.50
N ILE A 169 7.55 7.26 -4.94
CA ILE A 169 7.21 6.78 -6.27
C ILE A 169 7.36 7.93 -7.26
N VAL A 170 8.21 7.75 -8.26
CA VAL A 170 8.51 8.75 -9.29
C VAL A 170 7.53 8.57 -10.45
N PHE A 171 6.85 9.65 -10.84
CA PHE A 171 5.92 9.65 -11.96
C PHE A 171 6.58 10.25 -13.20
N ASP A 172 6.84 9.43 -14.21
CA ASP A 172 7.40 9.88 -15.49
C ASP A 172 6.34 10.65 -16.30
N GLY A 173 6.72 11.80 -16.85
CA GLY A 173 5.82 12.70 -17.57
C GLY A 173 5.03 13.70 -16.70
N HIS A 174 5.22 13.71 -15.37
CA HIS A 174 4.54 14.67 -14.50
C HIS A 174 5.11 16.11 -14.66
N PRO A 175 4.26 17.16 -14.73
CA PRO A 175 4.73 18.54 -15.02
C PRO A 175 5.51 19.22 -13.88
N ASP A 176 5.18 18.96 -12.60
CA ASP A 176 5.85 19.58 -11.43
C ASP A 176 5.92 18.57 -10.26
N LEU A 177 6.82 17.58 -10.36
CA LEU A 177 6.96 16.56 -9.33
C LEU A 177 7.85 17.06 -8.19
N ARG A 178 7.21 17.53 -7.12
CA ARG A 178 7.87 17.97 -5.87
C ARG A 178 7.02 17.63 -4.65
N ARG A 179 7.68 17.59 -3.49
CA ARG A 179 7.07 17.37 -2.16
C ARG A 179 5.91 18.33 -1.91
N ILE A 180 4.95 17.91 -1.10
CA ILE A 180 3.72 18.68 -0.86
C ILE A 180 3.22 18.61 0.59
N LEU A 181 3.44 17.51 1.30
CA LEU A 181 3.02 17.31 2.68
C LEU A 181 4.17 17.45 3.68
N THR A 182 5.37 17.01 3.30
CA THR A 182 6.54 17.06 4.19
C THR A 182 7.21 18.43 4.20
N ASP A 183 7.99 18.68 5.24
CA ASP A 183 8.80 19.90 5.35
C ASP A 183 9.85 19.97 4.22
N TYR A 184 10.26 21.18 3.86
CA TYR A 184 11.16 21.43 2.72
C TYR A 184 12.51 20.69 2.85
N GLY A 185 13.01 20.54 4.07
CA GLY A 185 14.27 19.84 4.37
C GLY A 185 14.10 18.37 4.76
N PHE A 186 12.91 17.79 4.59
CA PHE A 186 12.63 16.44 5.06
C PHE A 186 13.41 15.39 4.26
N VAL A 187 14.17 14.55 4.97
CA VAL A 187 14.98 13.48 4.39
C VAL A 187 14.28 12.15 4.59
N GLY A 188 13.84 11.55 3.49
CA GLY A 188 13.15 10.27 3.45
C GLY A 188 11.70 10.36 2.99
N HIS A 189 10.98 9.25 3.16
CA HIS A 189 9.59 9.05 2.74
C HIS A 189 8.81 8.42 3.91
N PRO A 190 7.94 9.19 4.60
CA PRO A 190 7.39 8.79 5.90
C PRO A 190 6.57 7.50 5.92
N PHE A 191 5.86 7.18 4.84
CA PHE A 191 4.92 6.04 4.81
C PHE A 191 5.56 4.75 4.31
N ARG A 192 6.85 4.79 3.98
CA ARG A 192 7.60 3.57 3.76
C ARG A 192 7.78 2.81 5.08
N LYS A 193 7.73 1.50 4.98
CA LYS A 193 7.77 0.59 6.12
C LYS A 193 9.16 0.44 6.77
N ASP A 194 10.18 0.87 6.06
CA ASP A 194 11.56 1.03 6.52
C ASP A 194 11.82 2.42 7.14
N PHE A 195 10.83 3.31 7.20
CA PHE A 195 10.94 4.59 7.89
C PHE A 195 10.51 4.46 9.37
N PRO A 196 11.32 4.96 10.33
CA PRO A 196 10.98 4.85 11.76
C PRO A 196 9.81 5.76 12.12
N LEU A 197 8.92 5.28 13.00
CA LEU A 197 7.71 6.02 13.40
C LEU A 197 8.04 7.37 14.07
N ILE A 198 9.12 7.41 14.84
CA ILE A 198 9.59 8.62 15.54
C ILE A 198 10.23 9.65 14.58
N GLY A 199 10.50 9.26 13.34
CA GLY A 199 11.28 10.04 12.39
C GLY A 199 12.76 10.11 12.76
N ASN A 200 13.51 10.86 11.94
CA ASN A 200 14.97 10.95 12.08
C ASN A 200 15.39 12.21 12.84
N VAL A 201 14.55 13.25 12.80
CA VAL A 201 14.88 14.59 13.25
C VAL A 201 13.71 15.18 14.04
N GLU A 202 14.00 15.78 15.19
CA GLU A 202 13.10 16.61 15.97
C GLU A 202 13.46 18.10 15.80
N VAL A 203 12.47 18.97 15.99
CA VAL A 203 12.66 20.42 15.92
C VAL A 203 12.62 21.01 17.32
N ARG A 204 13.62 21.84 17.67
CA ARG A 204 13.59 22.66 18.89
C ARG A 204 13.89 24.12 18.60
N TYR A 205 13.38 25.01 19.44
CA TYR A 205 13.79 26.41 19.41
C TYR A 205 15.12 26.58 20.15
N ASP A 206 16.08 27.23 19.49
CA ASP A 206 17.37 27.58 20.07
C ASP A 206 17.39 29.06 20.42
N ASP A 207 17.46 29.39 21.72
CA ASP A 207 17.39 30.77 22.18
C ASP A 207 18.67 31.57 21.88
N GLU A 208 19.83 30.92 21.80
CA GLU A 208 21.09 31.61 21.45
C GLU A 208 21.11 32.00 19.98
N ARG A 209 20.66 31.09 19.11
CA ARG A 209 20.60 31.30 17.66
C ARG A 209 19.34 32.02 17.19
N LYS A 210 18.36 32.22 18.10
CA LYS A 210 17.04 32.80 17.82
C LYS A 210 16.35 32.19 16.60
N ARG A 211 16.47 30.87 16.44
CA ARG A 211 15.89 30.13 15.30
C ARG A 211 15.51 28.70 15.68
N VAL A 212 14.65 28.09 14.88
CA VAL A 212 14.35 26.65 14.97
C VAL A 212 15.53 25.86 14.42
N VAL A 213 15.99 24.86 15.18
CA VAL A 213 17.06 23.95 14.79
C VAL A 213 16.53 22.52 14.72
N TYR A 214 17.13 21.75 13.81
CA TYR A 214 16.83 20.36 13.55
C TYR A 214 17.90 19.49 14.23
N GLU A 215 17.49 18.59 15.11
CA GLU A 215 18.39 17.68 15.84
C GLU A 215 17.94 16.23 15.72
N PRO A 216 18.84 15.24 15.81
CA PRO A 216 18.45 13.84 15.85
C PRO A 216 17.49 13.55 17.01
N VAL A 217 16.49 12.71 16.77
CA VAL A 217 15.51 12.35 17.81
C VAL A 217 16.22 11.61 18.94
N THR A 218 16.24 12.22 20.13
CA THR A 218 16.80 11.60 21.35
C THR A 218 15.76 11.47 22.47
N SER A 219 14.64 12.18 22.36
CA SER A 219 13.65 12.33 23.42
C SER A 219 12.54 11.25 23.43
N VAL A 220 12.34 10.53 22.33
CA VAL A 220 11.18 9.63 22.14
C VAL A 220 11.61 8.19 21.92
N GLU A 221 11.15 7.28 22.79
CA GLU A 221 11.28 5.83 22.60
C GLU A 221 10.13 5.29 21.73
N PRO A 222 10.41 4.45 20.72
CA PRO A 222 9.36 3.80 19.93
C PRO A 222 8.51 2.85 20.78
N ARG A 223 7.26 3.23 21.07
CA ARG A 223 6.31 2.38 21.80
C ARG A 223 5.24 1.84 20.86
N VAL A 224 5.49 0.69 20.25
CA VAL A 224 4.47 -0.04 19.48
C VAL A 224 3.79 -1.05 20.41
N GLY A 225 2.57 -0.74 20.86
CA GLY A 225 1.93 -1.48 21.96
C GLY A 225 1.50 -2.91 21.63
N VAL A 226 1.15 -3.21 20.37
CA VAL A 226 0.54 -4.48 19.98
C VAL A 226 1.29 -5.09 18.78
N PRO A 227 1.72 -6.35 18.85
CA PRO A 227 2.33 -7.03 17.71
C PRO A 227 1.30 -7.31 16.62
N ARG A 228 1.74 -7.30 15.36
CA ARG A 228 0.88 -7.62 14.21
C ARG A 228 0.53 -9.11 14.22
N VAL A 229 -0.76 -9.41 14.29
CA VAL A 229 -1.30 -10.77 14.15
C VAL A 229 -2.21 -10.81 12.93
N ILE A 230 -1.94 -11.72 11.99
CA ILE A 230 -2.84 -12.00 10.88
C ILE A 230 -3.83 -13.06 11.37
N ARG A 231 -5.12 -12.76 11.28
CA ARG A 231 -6.20 -13.70 11.61
C ARG A 231 -7.14 -13.75 10.43
N ASP A 232 -7.53 -14.96 10.04
CA ASP A 232 -8.61 -15.12 9.09
C ASP A 232 -9.93 -14.64 9.72
N ASP A 233 -10.63 -13.76 9.02
CA ASP A 233 -11.84 -13.12 9.51
C ASP A 233 -13.02 -14.10 9.47
N ALA A 234 -13.17 -14.89 10.53
CA ALA A 234 -14.21 -15.92 10.66
C ALA A 234 -15.66 -15.35 10.68
N ARG A 235 -15.85 -14.02 10.70
CA ARG A 235 -17.19 -13.40 10.76
C ARG A 235 -18.06 -13.77 9.56
N TYR A 236 -17.47 -13.86 8.37
CA TYR A 236 -18.22 -14.20 7.15
C TYR A 236 -18.36 -15.71 6.94
N GLU A 237 -17.40 -16.51 7.41
CA GLU A 237 -17.49 -17.98 7.40
C GLU A 237 -18.60 -18.47 8.33
N THR A 238 -18.73 -17.84 9.50
CA THR A 238 -19.80 -18.15 10.46
C THR A 238 -21.18 -17.82 9.87
N ALA A 239 -21.33 -16.65 9.24
CA ALA A 239 -22.57 -16.25 8.58
C ALA A 239 -22.94 -17.17 7.40
N ALA A 240 -21.98 -17.56 6.55
CA ALA A 240 -22.21 -18.52 5.48
C ALA A 240 -22.59 -19.91 6.01
N GLY A 241 -21.95 -20.35 7.10
CA GLY A 241 -22.27 -21.61 7.78
C GLY A 241 -23.65 -21.62 8.45
N GLU A 242 -24.12 -20.48 8.96
CA GLU A 242 -25.46 -20.33 9.53
C GLU A 242 -26.56 -20.34 8.46
N VAL A 243 -26.32 -19.68 7.31
CA VAL A 243 -27.25 -19.70 6.16
C VAL A 243 -27.36 -21.12 5.58
N GLY A 244 -26.22 -21.81 5.38
CA GLY A 244 -26.22 -23.19 4.85
C GLY A 244 -26.91 -24.21 5.76
N LYS A 245 -26.87 -24.02 7.09
CA LYS A 245 -27.61 -24.84 8.06
C LYS A 245 -29.12 -24.59 8.04
N SER A 246 -29.55 -23.39 7.66
CA SER A 246 -30.98 -23.06 7.54
C SER A 246 -31.62 -23.65 6.27
N GLU A 247 -30.85 -23.83 5.20
CA GLU A 247 -31.31 -24.40 3.93
C GLU A 247 -31.32 -25.94 3.94
N THR A 248 -30.46 -26.60 4.72
CA THR A 248 -30.48 -28.06 4.91
C THR A 248 -31.53 -28.55 5.91
N ALA A 249 -32.18 -27.62 6.64
CA ALA A 249 -33.21 -27.92 7.63
C ALA A 249 -34.65 -27.73 7.11
N LYS A 250 -34.84 -27.52 5.80
CA LYS A 250 -36.13 -27.51 5.10
C LYS A 250 -36.18 -28.66 4.08
#